data_AF-A0A0B7MJQ5-F1
#
_entry.id   AF-A0A0B7MJQ5-F1
#
_cell.length_a   1.000
_cell.length_b   1.000
_cell.length_c   1.000
_cell.angle_alpha   90.00
_cell.angle_beta   90.00
_cell.angle_gamma   90.00
#
_symmetry.space_group_name_H-M   'P 1'
#
loop_
_entity.id
_entity.type
_entity.pdbx_description
1 polymer ?
#
loop_
_entity_poly.entity_id
_entity_poly.type
_entity_poly.pdbx_seq_one_letter_code
_entity_poly.pdbx_strand_id
1 'polypeptide(L)'
;MYEIRDPIHGFIKISKWEKDILDHSSFQRLRRIRQLAWTDMVYPGATHTRFEHSMGVMHVASEMYKSILSQKERVFLLNKVWGLMMTWI
;
A
#
# COMPACT_ATOMS: atom_id res chain seq x y z
N MET A 1 -13.52 8.75 2.63
CA MET A 1 -12.48 7.73 2.37
C MET A 1 -13.13 6.69 1.48
N TYR A 2 -12.48 6.30 0.39
CA TYR A 2 -13.03 5.27 -0.51
C TYR A 2 -12.37 3.93 -0.16
N GLU A 3 -13.05 2.84 -0.48
CA GLU A 3 -12.56 1.49 -0.23
C GLU A 3 -12.73 0.64 -1.49
N ILE A 4 -11.70 -0.13 -1.82
CA ILE A 4 -11.71 -1.08 -2.93
C ILE A 4 -11.39 -2.45 -2.37
N ARG A 5 -12.16 -3.46 -2.78
CA ARG A 5 -11.91 -4.85 -2.41
C ARG A 5 -10.87 -5.45 -3.34
N ASP A 6 -9.75 -5.85 -2.76
CA ASP A 6 -8.66 -6.58 -3.39
C ASP A 6 -8.65 -8.04 -2.87
N PRO A 7 -8.44 -9.04 -3.73
CA PRO A 7 -8.46 -10.45 -3.31
C PRO A 7 -7.27 -10.84 -2.42
N ILE A 8 -6.16 -10.10 -2.43
CA ILE A 8 -4.95 -10.39 -1.65
C ILE A 8 -4.95 -9.60 -0.34
N HIS A 9 -5.28 -8.30 -0.40
CA HIS A 9 -5.17 -7.37 0.73
C HIS A 9 -6.51 -7.08 1.44
N GLY A 10 -7.64 -7.59 0.94
CA GLY A 10 -8.96 -7.30 1.51
C GLY A 10 -9.42 -5.89 1.15
N PHE A 11 -9.82 -5.08 2.11
CA PHE A 11 -10.25 -3.70 1.84
C PHE A 11 -9.07 -2.73 1.86
N ILE A 12 -8.70 -2.25 0.67
CA ILE A 12 -7.70 -1.20 0.52
C ILE A 12 -8.41 0.15 0.64
N LYS A 13 -8.02 0.94 1.63
CA LYS A 13 -8.51 2.30 1.83
C LYS A 13 -7.72 3.27 0.96
N ILE A 14 -8.44 4.12 0.24
CA ILE A 14 -7.88 5.14 -0.64
C ILE A 14 -8.44 6.52 -0.31
N SER A 15 -7.55 7.49 -0.33
CA SER A 15 -7.85 8.91 -0.21
C SER A 15 -8.49 9.45 -1.50
N LYS A 16 -8.96 10.71 -1.44
CA LYS A 16 -9.55 11.36 -2.62
C LYS A 16 -8.50 11.58 -3.73
N TRP A 17 -7.28 12.01 -3.38
CA TRP A 17 -6.24 12.28 -4.35
C TRP A 17 -5.70 10.99 -5.00
N GLU A 18 -5.58 9.89 -4.24
CA GLU A 18 -5.23 8.58 -4.79
C GLU A 18 -6.30 8.12 -5.78
N LYS A 19 -7.58 8.30 -5.43
CA LYS A 19 -8.68 7.98 -6.34
C LYS A 19 -8.58 8.77 -7.65
N ASP A 20 -8.30 10.07 -7.59
CA ASP A 20 -8.17 10.90 -8.81
C ASP A 20 -7.02 10.40 -9.71
N ILE A 21 -5.93 9.90 -9.13
CA ILE A 21 -4.83 9.25 -9.89
C ILE A 21 -5.28 7.90 -10.46
N LEU A 22 -5.98 7.08 -9.67
CA LEU A 22 -6.48 5.78 -10.12
C LEU A 22 -7.46 5.93 -11.28
N ASP A 23 -8.31 6.96 -11.26
CA ASP A 23 -9.31 7.26 -12.29
C ASP A 23 -8.69 7.91 -13.55
N HIS A 24 -7.42 8.35 -13.49
CA HIS A 24 -6.72 8.91 -14.63
C HIS A 24 -6.55 7.88 -15.75
N SER A 25 -6.75 8.31 -17.01
CA SER A 25 -6.72 7.43 -18.20
C SER A 25 -5.41 6.62 -18.32
N SER A 26 -4.27 7.25 -18.03
CA SER A 26 -2.95 6.59 -18.01
C SER A 26 -2.88 5.43 -17.01
N PHE A 27 -3.51 5.56 -15.84
CA PHE A 27 -3.52 4.49 -14.83
C PHE A 27 -4.57 3.43 -15.18
N GLN A 28 -5.77 3.83 -15.62
CA GLN A 28 -6.82 2.91 -16.10
C GLN A 28 -6.37 2.05 -17.28
N ARG A 29 -5.41 2.51 -18.11
CA ARG A 29 -4.78 1.68 -19.16
C ARG A 29 -4.19 0.38 -18.62
N LEU A 30 -3.71 0.35 -17.38
CA LEU A 30 -3.10 -0.83 -16.77
C LEU A 30 -4.08 -2.02 -16.67
N ARG A 31 -5.39 -1.77 -16.69
CA ARG A 31 -6.43 -2.83 -16.70
C ARG A 31 -6.38 -3.71 -17.96
N ARG A 32 -5.71 -3.25 -19.02
CA ARG A 32 -5.56 -3.99 -20.28
C ARG A 32 -4.19 -4.65 -20.43
N ILE A 33 -3.31 -4.50 -19.43
CA ILE A 33 -1.96 -5.06 -19.47
C ILE A 33 -1.88 -6.19 -18.46
N ARG A 34 -1.82 -7.43 -18.95
CA ARG A 34 -1.61 -8.61 -18.11
C ARG A 34 -0.28 -8.49 -17.35
N GLN A 35 -0.30 -8.91 -16.09
CA GLN A 35 0.92 -8.93 -15.28
C GLN A 35 1.95 -9.91 -15.85
N LEU A 36 1.49 -11.10 -16.25
CA LEU A 36 2.33 -12.20 -16.74
C LEU A 36 2.20 -12.43 -18.25
N ALA A 37 1.96 -11.38 -19.03
CA ALA A 37 1.78 -11.46 -20.48
C ALA A 37 0.76 -12.56 -20.88
N TRP A 38 1.20 -13.60 -21.59
CA TRP A 38 0.37 -14.69 -22.11
C TRP A 38 0.36 -15.95 -21.23
N THR A 39 0.86 -15.86 -20.00
CA THR A 39 0.87 -16.99 -19.07
C THR A 39 -0.55 -17.52 -18.79
N ASP A 40 -1.60 -16.72 -19.00
CA ASP A 40 -2.98 -17.17 -18.92
C ASP A 40 -3.35 -18.28 -19.91
N MET A 41 -2.60 -18.45 -21.01
CA MET A 41 -2.79 -19.57 -21.95
C MET A 41 -2.32 -20.93 -21.40
N VAL A 42 -1.43 -20.92 -20.41
CA VAL A 42 -0.92 -22.13 -19.75
C VAL A 42 -1.55 -22.30 -18.36
N TYR A 43 -1.74 -21.19 -17.66
CA TYR A 43 -2.32 -21.12 -16.33
C TYR A 43 -3.56 -20.22 -16.35
N PRO A 44 -4.78 -20.79 -16.55
CA PRO A 44 -6.00 -20.00 -16.75
C PRO A 44 -6.34 -19.02 -15.61
N GLY A 45 -5.78 -19.22 -14.40
CA GLY A 45 -5.92 -18.29 -13.27
C GLY A 45 -5.00 -17.06 -13.31
N ALA A 46 -4.02 -17.02 -14.21
CA ALA A 46 -3.05 -15.91 -14.34
C ALA A 46 -3.63 -14.70 -15.09
N THR A 47 -4.89 -14.35 -14.83
CA THR A 47 -5.63 -13.27 -15.53
C THR A 47 -5.38 -11.88 -14.97
N HIS A 48 -4.64 -11.79 -13.86
CA HIS A 48 -4.40 -10.52 -13.19
C HIS A 48 -3.64 -9.53 -14.09
N THR A 49 -3.97 -8.27 -13.95
CA THR A 49 -3.45 -7.13 -14.70
C THR A 49 -2.54 -6.27 -13.83
N ARG A 50 -1.80 -5.37 -14.47
CA ARG A 50 -0.92 -4.43 -13.77
C ARG A 50 -1.69 -3.46 -12.89
N PHE A 51 -2.99 -3.25 -13.14
CA PHE A 51 -3.80 -2.29 -12.38
C PHE A 51 -3.93 -2.70 -10.91
N GLU A 52 -4.46 -3.91 -10.64
CA GLU A 52 -4.60 -4.43 -9.28
C GLU A 52 -3.25 -4.64 -8.60
N HIS A 53 -2.23 -5.06 -9.36
CA HIS A 53 -0.89 -5.20 -8.83
C HIS A 53 -0.34 -3.84 -8.34
N SER A 54 -0.43 -2.79 -9.15
CA SER A 54 0.01 -1.45 -8.77
C SER A 54 -0.78 -0.88 -7.57
N MET A 55 -2.08 -1.15 -7.49
CA MET A 55 -2.88 -0.78 -6.30
C MET A 55 -2.42 -1.52 -5.04
N GLY A 56 -2.12 -2.82 -5.14
CA GLY A 56 -1.56 -3.61 -4.04
C GLY A 56 -0.20 -3.08 -3.59
N VAL A 57 0.68 -2.72 -4.53
CA VAL A 57 1.99 -2.11 -4.22
C VAL A 57 1.81 -0.78 -3.48
N MET A 58 0.90 0.08 -3.92
CA MET A 58 0.58 1.33 -3.23
C MET A 58 0.15 1.06 -1.78
N HIS A 59 -0.76 0.11 -1.58
CA HIS A 59 -1.22 -0.26 -0.23
C HIS A 59 -0.08 -0.73 0.67
N VAL A 60 0.74 -1.67 0.18
CA VAL A 60 1.87 -2.20 0.95
C VAL A 60 2.90 -1.11 1.26
N ALA A 61 3.18 -0.22 0.31
CA ALA A 61 4.09 0.91 0.53
C ALA A 61 3.57 1.84 1.64
N SER A 62 2.27 2.12 1.67
CA SER A 62 1.65 2.92 2.75
C SER A 62 1.76 2.23 4.11
N GLU A 63 1.52 0.92 4.18
CA GLU A 63 1.64 0.17 5.44
C GLU A 63 3.09 0.10 5.92
N MET A 64 4.05 -0.10 5.00
CA MET A 64 5.48 -0.01 5.32
C MET A 64 5.85 1.36 5.89
N TYR A 65 5.39 2.43 5.26
CA TYR A 65 5.66 3.79 5.73
C TYR A 65 5.10 4.04 7.14
N LYS A 66 3.85 3.61 7.40
CA LYS A 66 3.24 3.70 8.74
C LYS A 66 4.01 2.91 9.79
N SER A 67 4.48 1.70 9.44
CA SER A 67 5.30 0.87 10.32
C SER A 67 6.62 1.53 10.70
N ILE A 68 7.25 2.24 9.76
CA ILE A 68 8.48 2.99 10.03
C ILE A 68 8.22 4.18 10.95
N LEU A 69 7.12 4.91 10.75
CA LEU A 69 6.75 6.05 11.59
C LEU A 69 6.45 5.63 13.04
N SER A 70 5.70 4.54 13.24
CA SER A 70 5.38 4.05 14.58
C SER A 70 6.62 3.61 15.36
N GLN A 71 7.64 3.06 14.68
CA GLN A 71 8.93 2.74 15.30
C GLN A 71 9.69 4.00 15.75
N LYS A 72 9.71 5.06 14.92
CA LYS A 72 10.35 6.33 15.29
C LYS A 72 9.67 6.96 16.50
N GLU A 73 8.34 6.98 16.54
CA GLU A 73 7.57 7.49 17.67
C GLU A 73 7.86 6.70 18.95
N ARG A 74 7.94 5.37 18.87
CA ARG A 74 8.31 4.52 20.01
C ARG A 74 9.70 4.84 20.55
N VAL A 75 10.70 4.97 19.68
CA VAL A 75 12.08 5.32 20.09
C VAL A 75 12.13 6.73 20.67
N PHE A 76 11.42 7.68 20.07
CA PHE A 76 11.32 9.05 20.61
C PHE A 76 10.69 9.07 22.00
N LEU A 77 9.58 8.36 22.20
CA LEU A 77 8.93 8.25 23.50
C LEU A 77 9.83 7.58 24.54
N LEU A 78 10.52 6.50 24.17
CA LEU A 78 11.51 5.87 25.04
C LEU A 78 12.60 6.87 25.42
N ASN A 79 13.24 7.55 24.46
CA ASN A 79 14.28 8.54 24.75
C ASN A 79 13.78 9.69 25.61
N LYS A 80 12.52 10.13 25.42
CA LYS A 80 11.89 11.15 26.26
C LYS A 80 11.67 10.66 27.70
N VAL A 81 11.18 9.43 27.87
CA VAL A 81 10.97 8.82 29.20
C VAL A 81 12.30 8.55 29.91
N TRP A 82 13.28 7.97 29.22
CA TRP A 82 14.63 7.76 29.73
C TRP A 82 15.32 9.08 30.09
N GLY A 83 15.18 10.11 29.26
CA GLY A 83 15.70 11.45 29.53
C GLY A 83 15.06 12.10 30.76
N LEU A 84 13.74 11.94 30.94
CA LEU A 84 13.06 12.38 32.15
C LEU A 84 13.55 11.59 33.38
N MET A 85 13.68 10.26 33.29
CA MET A 85 14.20 9.45 34.41
C MET A 85 15.64 9.81 34.80
N MET A 86 16.50 10.14 33.84
CA MET A 86 17.89 10.55 34.09
C MET A 86 18.03 11.94 34.72
N THR A 87 16.98 12.78 34.68
CA THR A 87 16.98 14.08 35.37
C THR A 87 16.57 14.00 36.85
N TRP A 88 16.17 12.82 37.35
CA TRP A 88 15.81 12.58 38.76
C TRP A 88 16.84 11.73 39.53
N ILE A 89 18.06 11.59 38.99
CA ILE A 89 19.27 11.07 39.65
C ILE A 89 20.30 12.20 39.65
#